data_AF-A0A497CTY4-F1
#
_entry.id   AF-A0A497CTY4-F1
#
_cell.length_a   1.000
_cell.length_b   1.000
_cell.length_c   1.000
_cell.angle_alpha   90.00
_cell.angle_beta   90.00
_cell.angle_gamma   90.00
#
_symmetry.space_group_name_H-M   'P 1'
#
loop_
_entity.id
_entity.type
_entity.pdbx_description
1 polymer ?
#
loop_
_entity_poly.entity_id
_entity_poly.type
_entity_poly.pdbx_seq_one_letter_code
_entity_poly.pdbx_strand_id
1 'polypeptide(L)'
;MSINSDNYHGDNRISTALLLAAGVGSRLFPLTKNSPKCLTLVNEKSILERLINNLKKQGFKRLVIITGYKNECIMDILGSHSGDINIEYIYSHLYRTTNNIYSLWMARNIINEPFVLFESDLVLNTSLLNEMVFPDKIAVAKMQPWLDGATVSL
;
A
#
# COMPACT_ATOMS: atom_id res chain seq x y z
N MET A 1 -33.36 -9.62 -18.58
CA MET A 1 -33.53 -8.66 -17.47
C MET A 1 -32.18 -7.99 -17.30
N SER A 2 -31.99 -6.84 -17.94
CA SER A 2 -30.71 -6.14 -17.93
C SER A 2 -30.51 -5.48 -16.57
N ILE A 3 -29.46 -5.88 -15.86
CA ILE A 3 -29.08 -5.26 -14.59
C ILE A 3 -28.33 -3.99 -14.98
N ASN A 4 -28.97 -2.83 -14.78
CA ASN A 4 -28.33 -1.52 -14.90
C ASN A 4 -27.24 -1.39 -13.81
N SER A 5 -25.98 -1.39 -14.23
CA SER A 5 -24.78 -1.25 -13.38
C SER A 5 -24.46 0.19 -12.98
N ASP A 6 -25.22 1.19 -13.44
CA ASP A 6 -24.68 2.53 -13.60
C ASP A 6 -25.10 3.57 -12.54
N ASN A 7 -25.52 3.18 -11.32
CA ASN A 7 -26.04 4.19 -10.36
C ASN A 7 -25.73 4.00 -8.85
N TYR A 8 -24.58 3.41 -8.47
CA TYR A 8 -24.23 3.21 -7.03
C TYR A 8 -22.95 3.89 -6.52
N HIS A 9 -22.38 4.90 -7.21
CA HIS A 9 -21.03 5.41 -6.86
C HIS A 9 -20.96 6.77 -6.15
N GLY A 10 -22.07 7.28 -5.61
CA GLY A 10 -22.11 8.62 -5.01
C GLY A 10 -21.38 8.81 -3.68
N ASP A 11 -21.46 7.86 -2.73
CA ASP A 11 -21.06 8.13 -1.33
C ASP A 11 -20.13 7.09 -0.69
N ASN A 12 -19.73 6.03 -1.40
CA ASN A 12 -18.99 4.91 -0.80
C ASN A 12 -17.51 4.83 -1.23
N ARG A 13 -16.95 5.95 -1.69
CA ARG A 13 -15.56 5.99 -2.15
C ARG A 13 -14.60 6.03 -0.95
N ILE A 14 -13.69 5.08 -0.91
CA ILE A 14 -12.64 4.96 0.09
C ILE A 14 -11.62 6.09 -0.09
N SER A 15 -11.29 6.78 1.01
CA SER A 15 -10.31 7.87 1.06
C SER A 15 -9.08 7.58 1.93
N THR A 16 -9.08 6.45 2.65
CA THR A 16 -7.99 5.99 3.52
C THR A 16 -7.23 4.83 2.88
N ALA A 17 -5.90 4.91 2.91
CA ALA A 17 -5.00 3.83 2.52
C ALA A 17 -4.20 3.31 3.73
N LEU A 18 -3.94 2.01 3.77
CA LEU A 18 -3.04 1.36 4.72
C LEU A 18 -1.87 0.75 3.96
N LEU A 19 -0.63 1.14 4.28
CA LEU A 19 0.58 0.56 3.72
C LEU A 19 1.30 -0.33 4.75
N LEU A 20 1.52 -1.60 4.40
CA LEU A 20 2.28 -2.53 5.22
C LEU A 20 3.77 -2.52 4.80
N ALA A 21 4.59 -1.76 5.51
CA ALA A 21 6.01 -1.52 5.20
C ALA A 21 6.98 -1.91 6.33
N ALA A 22 6.56 -2.77 7.27
CA ALA A 22 7.38 -3.14 8.42
C ALA A 22 8.50 -4.15 8.09
N GLY A 23 8.31 -4.97 7.05
CA GLY A 23 9.17 -6.11 6.73
C GLY A 23 10.58 -5.73 6.26
N VAL A 24 11.56 -6.58 6.59
CA VAL A 24 12.97 -6.41 6.20
C VAL A 24 13.18 -6.59 4.68
N GLY A 25 12.33 -7.39 4.02
CA GLY A 25 12.49 -7.67 2.59
C GLY A 25 13.76 -8.46 2.27
N SER A 26 14.19 -9.37 3.15
CA SER A 26 15.46 -10.11 3.06
C SER A 26 15.67 -10.88 1.76
N ARG A 27 14.60 -11.32 1.09
CA ARG A 27 14.65 -11.99 -0.22
C ARG A 27 15.22 -11.11 -1.34
N LEU A 28 15.19 -9.79 -1.18
CA LEU A 28 15.75 -8.83 -2.13
C LEU A 28 17.15 -8.34 -1.73
N PHE A 29 17.85 -8.99 -0.81
CA PHE A 29 19.24 -8.64 -0.55
C PHE A 29 20.10 -8.83 -1.82
N PRO A 30 21.03 -7.88 -2.10
CA PRO A 30 21.48 -6.78 -1.24
C PRO A 30 20.67 -5.46 -1.36
N LEU A 31 19.67 -5.36 -2.23
CA LEU A 31 18.93 -4.12 -2.50
C LEU A 31 18.28 -3.52 -1.24
N THR A 32 17.74 -4.38 -0.37
CA THR A 32 17.08 -3.97 0.87
C THR A 32 18.00 -3.93 2.09
N LYS A 33 19.32 -4.07 1.92
CA LYS A 33 20.28 -4.07 3.05
C LYS A 33 20.32 -2.75 3.80
N ASN A 34 20.15 -1.64 3.08
CA ASN A 34 20.28 -0.29 3.62
C ASN A 34 18.98 0.51 3.56
N SER A 35 17.90 -0.07 3.04
CA SER A 35 16.65 0.63 2.79
C SER A 35 15.44 -0.32 2.83
N PRO A 36 14.26 0.10 3.33
CA PRO A 36 13.02 -0.67 3.24
C PRO A 36 12.65 -1.05 1.80
N LYS A 37 11.95 -2.18 1.63
CA LYS A 37 11.58 -2.71 0.30
C LYS A 37 10.82 -1.69 -0.57
N CYS A 38 9.92 -0.92 0.03
CA CYS A 38 9.15 0.12 -0.68
C CYS A 38 10.01 1.25 -1.27
N LEU A 39 11.26 1.42 -0.83
CA LEU A 39 12.17 2.41 -1.40
C LEU A 39 13.02 1.86 -2.57
N THR A 40 12.81 0.60 -2.95
CA THR A 40 13.48 0.00 -4.12
C THR A 40 13.07 0.74 -5.39
N LEU A 41 14.06 1.11 -6.21
CA LEU A 41 13.85 1.82 -7.48
C LEU A 41 13.41 0.84 -8.58
N VAL A 42 12.36 1.23 -9.32
CA VAL A 42 11.89 0.56 -10.53
C VAL A 42 11.78 1.62 -11.61
N ASN A 43 12.66 1.56 -12.62
CA ASN A 43 12.85 2.61 -13.62
C ASN A 43 12.91 4.00 -12.96
N GLU A 44 13.95 4.21 -12.15
CA GLU A 44 14.33 5.48 -11.51
C GLU A 44 13.38 6.02 -10.42
N LYS A 45 12.18 5.46 -10.26
CA LYS A 45 11.22 5.83 -9.21
C LYS A 45 11.04 4.74 -8.20
N SER A 46 10.99 5.11 -6.92
CA SER A 46 10.73 4.13 -5.86
C SER A 46 9.29 3.61 -5.91
N ILE A 47 9.07 2.40 -5.39
CA ILE A 47 7.73 1.81 -5.23
C ILE A 47 6.84 2.74 -4.38
N LEU A 48 7.39 3.29 -3.30
CA LEU A 48 6.69 4.22 -2.42
C LEU A 48 6.29 5.50 -3.15
N GLU A 49 7.21 6.12 -3.89
CA GLU A 49 6.91 7.34 -4.66
C GLU A 49 5.80 7.08 -5.70
N ARG A 50 5.82 5.92 -6.36
CA ARG A 50 4.77 5.51 -7.31
C ARG A 50 3.43 5.37 -6.60
N LEU A 51 3.40 4.71 -5.44
CA LEU A 51 2.18 4.55 -4.63
C LEU A 51 1.61 5.92 -4.23
N ILE A 52 2.43 6.80 -3.64
CA ILE A 52 1.98 8.15 -3.23
C ILE A 52 1.40 8.93 -4.41
N ASN A 53 2.05 8.89 -5.57
CA ASN A 53 1.55 9.55 -6.77
C ASN A 53 0.21 8.97 -7.24
N ASN A 54 0.03 7.65 -7.15
CA ASN A 54 -1.23 6.99 -7.46
C ASN A 54 -2.34 7.38 -6.47
N LEU A 55 -2.04 7.42 -5.17
CA LEU A 55 -2.99 7.82 -4.14
C LEU A 55 -3.46 9.27 -4.34
N LYS A 56 -2.54 10.19 -4.65
CA LYS A 56 -2.86 11.59 -4.97
C LYS A 56 -3.80 11.70 -6.17
N LYS A 57 -3.50 10.99 -7.26
CA LYS A 57 -4.34 10.98 -8.47
C LYS A 57 -5.75 10.43 -8.21
N GLN A 58 -5.89 9.51 -7.26
CA GLN A 58 -7.17 8.91 -6.90
C GLN A 58 -7.92 9.67 -5.79
N GLY A 59 -7.35 10.77 -5.29
CA GLY A 59 -8.00 11.63 -4.29
C GLY A 59 -8.03 11.06 -2.87
N PHE A 60 -7.12 10.12 -2.53
CA PHE A 60 -6.94 9.70 -1.14
C PHE A 60 -6.56 10.90 -0.27
N LYS A 61 -6.98 10.87 0.99
CA LYS A 61 -6.76 11.95 1.97
C LYS A 61 -5.99 11.51 3.19
N ARG A 62 -5.94 10.20 3.44
CA ARG A 62 -5.26 9.62 4.59
C ARG A 62 -4.44 8.40 4.17
N LEU A 63 -3.22 8.34 4.68
CA LEU A 63 -2.33 7.19 4.55
C LEU A 63 -1.79 6.79 5.92
N VAL A 64 -2.14 5.59 6.37
CA VAL A 64 -1.53 4.97 7.56
C VAL A 64 -0.44 4.03 7.09
N ILE A 65 0.76 4.13 7.66
CA ILE A 65 1.90 3.29 7.31
C ILE A 65 2.35 2.51 8.52
N ILE A 66 2.29 1.18 8.42
CA ILE A 66 2.93 0.30 9.42
C ILE A 66 4.40 0.18 9.05
N THR A 67 5.27 0.75 9.89
CA THR A 67 6.72 0.74 9.69
C THR A 67 7.40 -0.25 10.65
N GLY A 68 8.68 -0.51 10.41
CA GLY A 68 9.46 -1.47 11.18
C GLY A 68 10.92 -1.33 10.82
N TYR A 69 11.43 -2.23 9.98
CA TYR A 69 12.80 -2.15 9.50
C TYR A 69 13.10 -0.79 8.82
N LYS A 70 14.08 -0.05 9.35
CA LYS A 70 14.56 1.24 8.80
C LYS A 70 13.44 2.25 8.57
N ASN A 71 12.55 2.40 9.55
CA ASN A 71 11.39 3.28 9.46
C ASN A 71 11.78 4.75 9.21
N GLU A 72 12.93 5.19 9.71
CA GLU A 72 13.48 6.53 9.51
C GLU A 72 13.56 6.89 8.03
N CYS A 73 13.97 5.95 7.16
CA CYS A 73 14.08 6.22 5.72
C CYS A 73 12.73 6.57 5.08
N ILE A 74 11.62 6.00 5.57
CA ILE A 74 10.28 6.32 5.06
C ILE A 74 9.85 7.69 5.59
N MET A 75 10.07 7.95 6.88
CA MET A 75 9.68 9.19 7.54
C MET A 75 10.44 10.39 6.99
N ASP A 76 11.73 10.25 6.69
CA ASP A 76 12.56 11.31 6.11
C ASP A 76 12.09 11.72 4.70
N ILE A 77 11.54 10.77 3.93
CA ILE A 77 11.04 11.01 2.57
C ILE A 77 9.63 11.62 2.58
N LEU A 78 8.75 11.12 3.45
CA LEU A 78 7.32 11.45 3.40
C LEU A 78 6.89 12.52 4.41
N GLY A 79 7.60 12.68 5.53
CA GLY A 79 7.17 13.53 6.62
C GLY A 79 5.77 13.14 7.14
N SER A 80 5.00 14.13 7.62
CA SER A 80 3.62 13.92 8.07
C SER A 80 2.58 14.13 6.98
N HIS A 81 2.95 14.71 5.82
CA HIS A 81 2.01 15.05 4.76
C HIS A 81 2.68 14.94 3.39
N SER A 82 1.92 14.51 2.38
CA SER A 82 2.36 14.59 0.99
C SER A 82 1.23 15.11 0.11
N GLY A 83 1.32 16.39 -0.30
CA GLY A 83 0.17 17.09 -0.88
C GLY A 83 -0.99 17.14 0.11
N ASP A 84 -2.19 16.76 -0.32
CA ASP A 84 -3.40 16.72 0.52
C ASP A 84 -3.53 15.46 1.38
N ILE A 85 -2.55 14.56 1.34
CA ILE A 85 -2.60 13.29 2.09
C ILE A 85 -1.95 13.50 3.45
N ASN A 86 -2.72 13.31 4.53
CA ASN A 86 -2.20 13.19 5.89
C ASN A 86 -1.61 11.80 6.11
N ILE A 87 -0.41 11.73 6.69
CA ILE A 87 0.37 10.51 6.86
C ILE A 87 0.60 10.21 8.33
N GLU A 88 0.12 9.05 8.77
CA GLU A 88 0.26 8.53 10.13
C GLU A 88 1.14 7.27 10.13
N TYR A 89 1.96 7.13 11.17
CA TYR A 89 2.90 6.01 11.28
C TYR A 89 2.60 5.17 12.51
N ILE A 90 2.62 3.86 12.35
CA ILE A 90 2.57 2.90 13.46
C ILE A 90 3.82 2.04 13.37
N TYR A 91 4.69 2.13 14.38
CA TYR A 91 5.93 1.35 14.41
C TYR A 91 5.71 -0.03 15.02
N SER A 92 5.98 -1.09 14.25
CA SER A 92 5.91 -2.47 14.71
C SER A 92 7.22 -2.91 15.37
N HIS A 93 7.29 -2.93 16.70
CA HIS A 93 8.47 -3.43 17.41
C HIS A 93 8.80 -4.91 17.13
N LEU A 94 7.81 -5.69 16.68
CA LEU A 94 7.95 -7.13 16.42
C LEU A 94 8.15 -7.45 14.93
N TYR A 95 8.51 -6.47 14.09
CA TYR A 95 8.66 -6.65 12.65
C TYR A 95 9.60 -7.79 12.21
N ARG A 96 10.51 -8.24 13.08
CA ARG A 96 11.45 -9.34 12.82
C ARG A 96 10.86 -10.73 13.04
N THR A 97 9.85 -10.84 13.91
CA THR A 97 9.27 -12.12 14.34
C THR A 97 7.83 -12.31 13.87
N THR A 98 7.19 -11.26 13.34
CA THR A 98 5.80 -11.28 12.86
C THR A 98 5.70 -11.02 11.36
N ASN A 99 4.52 -11.27 10.79
CA ASN A 99 4.23 -11.06 9.36
C ASN A 99 3.18 -9.93 9.14
N ASN A 100 2.74 -9.77 7.89
CA ASN A 100 1.76 -8.75 7.48
C ASN A 100 0.43 -8.81 8.25
N ILE A 101 0.01 -9.98 8.74
CA ILE A 101 -1.25 -10.10 9.52
C ILE A 101 -1.13 -9.36 10.84
N TYR A 102 0.03 -9.44 11.51
CA TYR A 102 0.28 -8.67 12.72
C TYR A 102 0.33 -7.17 12.44
N SER A 103 0.98 -6.77 11.34
CA SER A 103 0.99 -5.36 10.89
C SER A 103 -0.42 -4.82 10.66
N LEU A 104 -1.29 -5.60 10.00
CA LEU A 104 -2.70 -5.24 9.83
C LEU A 104 -3.43 -5.15 11.17
N TRP A 105 -3.23 -6.12 12.06
CA TRP A 105 -3.83 -6.12 13.40
C TRP A 105 -3.48 -4.85 14.19
N MET A 106 -2.27 -4.30 14.04
CA MET A 106 -1.88 -3.05 14.70
C MET A 106 -2.70 -1.83 14.25
N ALA A 107 -3.20 -1.83 13.01
CA ALA A 107 -4.02 -0.72 12.48
C ALA A 107 -5.45 -0.69 13.06
N ARG A 108 -5.93 -1.78 13.68
CA ARG A 108 -7.33 -1.98 14.08
C ARG A 108 -7.93 -0.91 15.00
N ASN A 109 -7.09 -0.23 15.78
CA ASN A 109 -7.54 0.80 16.72
C ASN A 109 -7.50 2.22 16.13
N ILE A 110 -6.88 2.36 14.95
CA ILE A 110 -6.57 3.66 14.32
C ILE A 110 -7.37 3.86 13.03
N ILE A 111 -7.80 2.78 12.38
CA ILE A 111 -8.64 2.82 11.18
C ILE A 111 -9.98 2.18 11.54
N ASN A 112 -11.05 3.00 11.55
CA ASN A 112 -12.43 2.58 11.86
C ASN A 112 -13.37 2.83 10.67
N GLU A 113 -12.80 3.06 9.50
CA GLU A 113 -13.47 3.34 8.23
C GLU A 113 -13.00 2.37 7.14
N PRO A 114 -13.73 2.22 6.03
CA PRO A 114 -13.24 1.48 4.86
C PRO A 114 -11.89 2.02 4.37
N PHE A 115 -10.97 1.12 4.03
CA PHE A 115 -9.62 1.48 3.57
C PHE A 115 -9.12 0.52 2.48
N VAL A 116 -8.15 0.97 1.69
CA VAL A 116 -7.42 0.11 0.75
C VAL A 116 -6.08 -0.31 1.35
N LEU A 117 -5.82 -1.61 1.41
CA LEU A 117 -4.57 -2.18 1.92
C LEU A 117 -3.56 -2.36 0.78
N PHE A 118 -2.35 -1.86 0.97
CA PHE A 118 -1.21 -2.02 0.08
C PHE A 118 -0.07 -2.78 0.75
N GLU A 119 0.49 -3.75 0.04
CA GLU A 119 1.80 -4.31 0.38
C GLU A 119 2.91 -3.40 -0.14
N SER A 120 4.06 -3.39 0.55
CA SER A 120 5.18 -2.46 0.29
C SER A 120 6.00 -2.77 -0.96
N ASP A 121 5.65 -3.79 -1.73
CA ASP A 121 6.36 -4.26 -2.91
C ASP A 121 5.52 -4.25 -4.19
N LEU A 122 4.39 -3.56 -4.18
CA LEU A 122 3.48 -3.48 -5.32
C LEU A 122 3.82 -2.30 -6.24
N VAL A 123 4.09 -2.60 -7.51
CA VAL A 123 4.07 -1.62 -8.60
C VAL A 123 2.75 -1.76 -9.35
N LEU A 124 1.95 -0.69 -9.39
CA LEU A 124 0.61 -0.72 -10.00
C LEU A 124 0.36 0.50 -10.89
N ASN A 125 -0.45 0.27 -11.93
CA ASN A 125 -1.00 1.36 -12.75
C ASN A 125 -2.14 2.04 -11.96
N THR A 126 -2.23 3.37 -12.05
CA THR A 126 -3.30 4.16 -11.44
C THR A 126 -4.69 3.65 -11.82
N SER A 127 -4.90 3.08 -13.02
CA SER A 127 -6.19 2.55 -13.47
C SER A 127 -6.70 1.38 -12.61
N LEU A 128 -5.79 0.57 -12.04
CA LEU A 128 -6.17 -0.53 -11.15
C LEU A 128 -6.92 -0.02 -9.92
N LEU A 129 -6.63 1.21 -9.48
CA LEU A 129 -7.27 1.82 -8.33
C LEU A 129 -8.68 2.34 -8.63
N ASN A 130 -9.08 2.48 -9.90
CA ASN A 130 -10.41 2.99 -10.24
C ASN A 130 -11.53 2.13 -9.62
N GLU A 131 -11.31 0.82 -9.55
CA GLU A 131 -12.24 -0.14 -8.95
C GLU A 131 -11.97 -0.35 -7.44
N MET A 132 -10.70 -0.31 -7.02
CA MET A 132 -10.30 -0.62 -5.64
C MET A 132 -10.69 0.46 -4.62
N VAL A 133 -11.05 1.65 -5.08
CA VAL A 133 -11.57 2.75 -4.22
C VAL A 133 -13.02 2.52 -3.78
N PHE A 134 -13.62 1.39 -4.12
CA PHE A 134 -14.90 0.95 -3.60
C PHE A 134 -14.73 -0.28 -2.70
N PRO A 135 -15.58 -0.47 -1.67
CA PRO A 135 -15.47 -1.59 -0.76
C PRO A 135 -15.69 -2.94 -1.46
N ASP A 136 -15.31 -4.01 -0.76
CA ASP A 136 -15.53 -5.41 -1.16
C ASP A 136 -14.82 -5.83 -2.45
N LYS A 137 -13.60 -5.29 -2.66
CA LYS A 137 -12.73 -5.60 -3.80
C LYS A 137 -11.40 -6.17 -3.34
N ILE A 138 -10.88 -7.14 -4.10
CA ILE A 138 -9.53 -7.69 -3.94
C ILE A 138 -8.91 -7.91 -5.31
N ALA A 139 -7.65 -7.51 -5.47
CA ALA A 139 -6.85 -7.80 -6.65
C ALA A 139 -5.89 -8.94 -6.32
N VAL A 140 -5.99 -10.06 -7.03
CA VAL A 140 -5.18 -11.27 -6.78
C VAL A 140 -4.50 -11.71 -8.06
N ALA A 141 -3.18 -11.93 -7.99
CA ALA A 141 -2.44 -12.55 -9.07
C ALA A 141 -2.59 -14.07 -9.03
N LYS A 142 -2.82 -14.69 -10.19
CA LYS A 142 -2.78 -16.16 -10.29
C LYS A 142 -1.33 -16.62 -10.16
N MET A 143 -1.03 -17.42 -9.14
CA MET A 143 0.29 -18.01 -8.95
C MET A 143 0.58 -19.01 -10.08
N GLN A 144 1.75 -18.91 -10.71
CA GLN A 144 2.27 -19.86 -11.68
C GLN A 144 3.59 -20.44 -11.16
N PRO A 145 3.93 -21.69 -11.49
CA PRO A 145 5.12 -22.38 -10.97
C PRO A 145 6.45 -21.66 -11.21
N TRP A 146 6.52 -20.78 -12.21
CA TRP A 146 7.74 -20.08 -12.64
C TRP A 146 7.77 -18.59 -12.23
N LEU A 147 6.84 -18.11 -11.40
CA LEU A 147 6.80 -16.68 -11.05
C LEU A 147 7.88 -16.32 -10.03
N ASP A 148 8.88 -15.57 -10.49
CA ASP A 148 9.77 -14.75 -9.65
C ASP A 148 9.18 -13.34 -9.37
N GLY A 149 7.96 -13.10 -9.83
CA GLY A 149 7.15 -11.88 -9.65
C GLY A 149 5.80 -12.05 -10.37
N ALA A 150 4.77 -11.29 -10.01
CA ALA A 150 3.42 -11.45 -10.58
C ALA A 150 2.77 -10.11 -10.96
N THR A 151 1.91 -10.11 -11.98
CA THR A 151 1.17 -8.93 -12.44
C THR A 151 -0.34 -9.18 -12.39
N VAL A 152 -1.10 -8.17 -11.98
CA VAL A 152 -2.57 -8.18 -11.95
C VAL A 152 -3.09 -7.03 -12.81
N SER A 153 -4.07 -7.32 -13.64
CA SER A 153 -4.86 -6.34 -14.40
C SER A 153 -6.34 -6.62 -14.15
N LEU A 154 -7.11 -5.58 -13.83
CA LEU A 154 -8.56 -5.60 -13.75
C LEU A 154 -9.17 -5.25 -15.10
#